data_AF-A0A523AGX9-F1
#
_entry.id   AF-A0A523AGX9-F1
#
_cell.length_a   1.000
_cell.length_b   1.000
_cell.length_c   1.000
_cell.angle_alpha   90.00
_cell.angle_beta   90.00
_cell.angle_gamma   90.00
#
_symmetry.space_group_name_H-M   'P 1'
#
loop_
_entity.id
_entity.type
_entity.pdbx_description
1 polymer ?
#
loop_
_entity_poly.entity_id
_entity_poly.type
_entity_poly.pdbx_seq_one_letter_code
_entity_poly.pdbx_strand_id
1 'polypeptide(L)' 'EKINAKVEYVTDMKRAVELGIMATPAVIVDGKIVVQGRIPSESEIVKALKK' A
#
# COMPACT_ATOMS: atom_id res chain seq x y z
N GLU A 1 1.22 7.21 -18.46
CA GLU A 1 2.63 7.21 -18.03
C GLU A 1 2.95 5.89 -17.36
N LYS A 2 4.10 5.26 -17.63
CA LYS A 2 4.53 4.02 -16.94
C LYS A 2 5.35 4.41 -15.72
N ILE A 3 4.82 4.16 -14.53
CA ILE A 3 5.55 4.36 -13.26
C ILE A 3 6.37 3.09 -13.02
N ASN A 4 7.67 3.24 -12.80
CA ASN A 4 8.55 2.14 -12.49
C ASN A 4 8.43 1.81 -10.99
N ALA A 5 7.32 1.16 -10.62
CA ALA A 5 7.02 0.75 -9.25
C ALA A 5 7.18 -0.76 -9.09
N LYS A 6 7.83 -1.18 -7.99
CA LYS A 6 7.90 -2.58 -7.61
C LYS A 6 6.63 -2.92 -6.81
N VAL A 7 5.75 -3.71 -7.41
CA VAL A 7 4.52 -4.17 -6.75
C VAL A 7 4.77 -5.58 -6.19
N GLU A 8 4.77 -5.72 -4.86
CA GLU A 8 4.81 -7.01 -4.18
C GLU A 8 3.47 -7.30 -3.54
N TYR A 9 2.86 -8.45 -3.85
CA TYR A 9 1.67 -8.92 -3.17
C TYR A 9 2.09 -9.78 -1.97
N VAL A 10 1.85 -9.27 -0.76
CA VAL A 10 2.23 -9.93 0.49
C VAL A 10 0.95 -10.40 1.19
N THR A 11 0.80 -11.71 1.33
CA THR A 11 -0.28 -12.33 2.12
C THR A 11 0.18 -12.76 3.51
N ASP A 12 1.47 -12.58 3.81
CA ASP A 12 2.07 -13.03 5.05
C ASP A 12 1.68 -12.11 6.20
N MET A 13 0.86 -12.63 7.11
CA MET A 13 0.30 -11.87 8.22
C MET A 13 1.41 -11.39 9.18
N LYS A 14 2.53 -12.13 9.29
CA LYS A 14 3.69 -11.68 10.10
C LYS A 14 4.29 -10.40 9.52
N ARG A 15 4.54 -10.40 8.20
CA ARG A 15 5.10 -9.24 7.49
C ARG A 15 4.16 -8.04 7.55
N ALA A 16 2.84 -8.25 7.51
CA ALA A 16 1.86 -7.19 7.70
C ALA A 16 1.94 -6.55 9.10
N VAL A 17 2.01 -7.36 10.15
CA VAL A 17 2.14 -6.88 11.55
C VAL A 17 3.47 -6.16 11.76
N GLU A 18 4.58 -6.68 11.23
CA GLU A 18 5.90 -6.02 11.29
C GLU A 18 5.90 -4.65 10.60
N LEU A 19 5.10 -4.49 9.55
CA LEU A 19 4.90 -3.23 8.85
C LEU A 19 3.89 -2.30 9.54
N GLY A 20 3.34 -2.68 10.70
CA GLY A 20 2.35 -1.91 11.45
C GLY A 20 0.93 -1.95 10.86
N ILE A 21 0.66 -2.86 9.92
CA ILE A 21 -0.67 -3.07 9.36
C ILE A 21 -1.53 -3.85 10.38
N MET A 22 -2.48 -3.14 11.00
CA MET A 22 -3.47 -3.71 11.92
C MET A 22 -4.75 -4.17 11.22
N ALA A 23 -5.02 -3.66 10.01
CA ALA A 23 -6.24 -3.97 9.25
C ALA A 23 -5.93 -4.06 7.76
N THR A 24 -6.21 -5.20 7.15
CA THR A 24 -6.15 -5.42 5.71
C THR A 24 -7.52 -5.12 5.06
N PRO A 25 -7.57 -4.64 3.81
CA PRO A 25 -6.47 -4.36 2.89
C PRO A 25 -5.68 -3.10 3.25
N ALA A 26 -4.37 -3.13 2.97
CA ALA A 26 -3.46 -2.02 3.19
C ALA A 26 -2.51 -1.86 2.00
N VAL A 27 -2.09 -0.62 1.73
CA VAL A 27 -1.18 -0.27 0.64
C VAL A 27 -0.06 0.59 1.24
N ILE A 28 1.17 0.23 0.88
CA ILE A 28 2.40 0.92 1.28
C ILE A 28 3.08 1.43 0.02
N VAL A 29 3.46 2.70 0.01
CA VAL A 29 4.23 3.35 -1.05
C VAL A 29 5.46 3.98 -0.42
N ASP A 30 6.66 3.71 -0.95
CA ASP A 30 7.94 4.20 -0.41
C ASP A 30 8.12 3.97 1.10
N GLY A 31 7.67 2.80 1.59
CA GLY A 31 7.75 2.44 3.01
C GLY A 31 6.76 3.19 3.92
N LYS A 32 5.89 4.05 3.37
CA LYS A 32 4.82 4.72 4.11
C LYS A 32 3.48 4.04 3.86
N ILE A 33 2.76 3.78 4.95
CA ILE A 33 1.38 3.28 4.88
C ILE A 33 0.51 4.42 4.33
N VAL A 34 0.00 4.24 3.12
CA VAL A 34 -0.90 5.21 2.48
C VAL A 34 -2.35 4.87 2.76
N VAL A 35 -2.65 3.58 2.89
CA VAL A 35 -4.01 3.07 3.10
C VAL A 35 -3.94 1.86 4.02
N GLN A 36 -4.86 1.78 4.97
CA GLN A 36 -5.01 0.64 5.86
C GLN A 36 -6.48 0.52 6.27
N GLY A 37 -7.00 -0.71 6.31
CA GLY A 37 -8.37 -1.01 6.75
C GLY A 37 -9.48 -0.50 5.83
N ARG A 38 -9.16 -0.07 4.60
CA ARG A 38 -10.14 0.35 3.59
C ARG A 38 -9.64 0.09 2.18
N ILE A 39 -10.56 -0.12 1.25
CA ILE A 39 -10.24 -0.14 -0.18
C ILE A 39 -10.05 1.31 -0.64
N PRO A 40 -8.87 1.69 -1.16
CA PRO A 40 -8.68 3.01 -1.74
C PRO A 40 -9.32 3.11 -3.13
N SER A 41 -9.69 4.33 -3.51
CA SER A 41 -10.10 4.63 -4.89
C SER A 41 -8.88 4.83 -5.79
N GLU A 42 -9.05 4.63 -7.10
CA GLU A 42 -7.99 4.81 -8.10
C GLU A 42 -7.31 6.19 -8.00
N SER A 43 -8.10 7.26 -7.82
CA SER A 43 -7.60 8.62 -7.65
C SER A 43 -6.69 8.82 -6.43
N GLU A 44 -6.95 8.12 -5.32
CA GLU A 44 -6.14 8.22 -4.10
C GLU A 44 -4.79 7.53 -4.30
N ILE A 45 -4.78 6.36 -4.95
CA ILE A 45 -3.52 5.65 -5.27
C ILE A 45 -2.69 6.48 -6.26
N VAL A 46 -3.30 7.05 -7.30
CA VAL A 46 -2.57 7.88 -8.27
C VAL A 46 -1.95 9.10 -7.60
N LYS A 47 -2.64 9.75 -6.66
CA LYS A 47 -2.08 10.85 -5.86
C LYS A 47 -0.94 10.39 -4.96
N ALA A 48 -1.05 9.21 -4.36
CA ALA A 48 -0.02 8.63 -3.51
C ALA A 48 1.25 8.27 -4.29
N LEU A 49 1.12 7.85 -5.56
CA LEU A 49 2.23 7.48 -6.45
C LEU A 49 2.85 8.65 -7.23
N LYS A 50 2.11 9.77 -7.38
CA LYS A 50 2.58 10.96 -8.12
C LYS A 50 3.36 11.96 -7.25
N LYS A 51 3.58 11.66 -5.98
CA LYS A 51 4.26 12.55 -5.03
C LYS A 51 5.70 12.12 -4.82
#